data_AF-A0A453JSQ7-F1
#
_entry.id   AF-A0A453JSQ7-F1
#
_cell.length_a   1.000
_cell.length_b   1.000
_cell.length_c   1.000
_cell.angle_alpha   90.00
_cell.angle_beta   90.00
_cell.angle_gamma   90.00
#
_symmetry.space_group_name_H-M   'P 1'
#
loop_
_entity.id
_entity.type
_entity.pdbx_description
1 polymer ?
#
loop_
_entity_poly.entity_id
_entity_poly.type
_entity_poly.pdbx_seq_one_letter_code
_entity_poly.pdbx_strand_id
1 'polypeptide(L)'
;ARPIRRWIQKNVMNTICEMLVKGEAGEGSTISIDATDHNKGLKYEVVKKAADPSGTILVPAPEPLACPDEESDDSVMVTSLTKCLG
;
A
#
# COMPACT_ATOMS: atom_id res chain seq x y z
N ALA A 1 -21.36 -0.12 1.64
CA ALA A 1 -21.95 -0.90 0.52
C ALA A 1 -21.09 -2.13 0.21
N ARG A 2 -21.69 -3.34 0.17
CA ARG A 2 -20.97 -4.59 -0.17
C ARG A 2 -20.49 -4.67 -1.64
N PRO A 3 -21.25 -4.18 -2.64
CA PRO A 3 -20.82 -4.25 -4.04
C PRO A 3 -19.52 -3.48 -4.32
N ILE A 4 -19.41 -2.26 -3.81
CA ILE A 4 -18.24 -1.39 -4.01
C ILE A 4 -16.98 -2.03 -3.42
N ARG A 5 -17.05 -2.50 -2.16
CA ARG A 5 -15.92 -3.18 -1.51
C ARG A 5 -15.47 -4.40 -2.30
N ARG A 6 -16.40 -5.20 -2.82
CA ARG A 6 -16.07 -6.40 -3.61
C ARG A 6 -15.44 -6.05 -4.95
N TRP A 7 -15.87 -4.97 -5.58
CA TRP A 7 -15.31 -4.49 -6.83
C TRP A 7 -13.86 -4.00 -6.63
N ILE A 8 -13.61 -3.20 -5.60
CA ILE A 8 -12.25 -2.72 -5.27
C ILE A 8 -11.30 -3.90 -5.04
N GLN A 9 -11.73 -4.89 -4.26
CA GLN A 9 -10.89 -6.07 -3.99
C GLN A 9 -10.61 -6.88 -5.26
N LYS A 10 -11.57 -7.05 -6.16
CA LYS A 10 -11.36 -7.84 -7.39
C LYS A 10 -10.53 -7.13 -8.45
N ASN A 11 -10.65 -5.80 -8.54
CA ASN A 11 -10.02 -5.03 -9.60
C ASN A 11 -8.74 -4.36 -9.09
N VAL A 12 -8.87 -3.46 -8.11
CA VAL A 12 -7.75 -2.65 -7.62
C VAL A 12 -6.73 -3.49 -6.87
N MET A 13 -7.16 -4.31 -5.91
CA MET A 13 -6.23 -5.08 -5.08
C MET A 13 -5.43 -6.08 -5.90
N ASN A 14 -6.10 -6.82 -6.80
CA ASN A 14 -5.44 -7.81 -7.65
C ASN A 14 -4.34 -7.19 -8.52
N THR A 15 -4.61 -6.04 -9.15
CA THR A 15 -3.60 -5.34 -9.97
C THR A 15 -2.42 -4.86 -9.14
N ILE A 16 -2.65 -4.33 -7.93
CA ILE A 16 -1.55 -3.93 -7.03
C ILE A 16 -0.71 -5.13 -6.62
N CYS A 17 -1.34 -6.25 -6.25
CA CYS A 17 -0.61 -7.48 -5.91
C CYS A 17 0.25 -7.97 -7.09
N GLU A 18 -0.28 -7.93 -8.31
CA GLU A 18 0.47 -8.31 -9.50
C GLU A 18 1.69 -7.38 -9.74
N MET A 19 1.51 -6.07 -9.58
CA MET A 19 2.61 -5.09 -9.68
C MET A 19 3.72 -5.34 -8.63
N LEU A 20 3.36 -5.78 -7.42
CA LEU A 20 4.32 -6.13 -6.37
C LEU A 20 5.08 -7.43 -6.71
N VAL A 21 4.37 -8.48 -7.16
CA VAL A 21 4.97 -9.76 -7.52
C VAL A 21 5.94 -9.61 -8.71
N LYS A 22 5.62 -8.73 -9.66
CA LYS A 22 6.47 -8.44 -10.82
C LYS A 22 7.63 -7.48 -10.50
N GLY A 23 7.67 -6.86 -9.32
CA GLY A 23 8.67 -5.84 -8.97
C GLY A 23 8.48 -4.51 -9.71
N GLU A 24 7.30 -4.28 -10.29
CA GLU A 24 6.93 -3.00 -10.92
C GLU A 24 6.73 -1.93 -9.85
N ALA A 25 6.21 -2.30 -8.68
CA ALA A 25 6.12 -1.49 -7.48
C ALA A 25 6.81 -2.20 -6.30
N GLY A 26 7.29 -1.43 -5.33
CA GLY A 26 7.93 -1.94 -4.12
C GLY A 26 7.87 -0.94 -2.98
N GLU A 27 8.64 -1.19 -1.92
CA GLU A 27 8.71 -0.29 -0.77
C GLU A 27 9.07 1.14 -1.19
N GLY A 28 8.39 2.12 -0.60
CA GLY A 28 8.56 3.53 -0.94
C GLY A 28 8.02 3.95 -2.31
N SER A 29 7.39 3.04 -3.08
CA SER A 29 6.73 3.41 -4.33
C SER A 29 5.38 4.06 -4.07
N THR A 30 5.03 5.06 -4.86
CA THR A 30 3.69 5.67 -4.88
C THR A 30 2.94 5.19 -6.11
N ILE A 31 1.72 4.68 -5.92
CA ILE A 31 0.85 4.20 -7.00
C ILE A 31 -0.35 5.14 -7.10
N SER A 32 -0.45 5.86 -8.22
CA SER A 32 -1.60 6.72 -8.55
C SER A 32 -2.61 5.94 -9.39
N ILE A 33 -3.90 6.10 -9.07
CA ILE A 33 -5.00 5.40 -9.75
C ILE A 33 -6.00 6.44 -10.23
N ASP A 34 -6.11 6.57 -11.54
CA ASP A 34 -7.03 7.52 -12.17
C ASP A 34 -8.08 6.81 -13.03
N ALA A 35 -9.22 7.47 -13.20
CA ALA A 35 -10.21 7.05 -14.17
C ALA A 35 -9.73 7.39 -15.59
N THR A 36 -10.07 6.54 -16.55
CA THR A 36 -9.86 6.84 -17.97
C THR A 36 -11.07 7.56 -18.56
N ASP A 37 -10.86 8.45 -19.53
CA ASP A 37 -11.89 9.35 -20.09
C ASP A 37 -13.06 8.64 -20.81
N HIS A 38 -13.05 7.31 -20.89
CA HIS A 38 -14.00 6.51 -21.67
C HIS A 38 -14.62 5.32 -20.94
N ASN A 39 -14.63 5.30 -19.60
CA ASN A 39 -15.14 4.16 -18.80
C ASN A 39 -14.45 2.82 -19.14
N LYS A 40 -13.25 2.85 -19.74
CA LYS A 40 -12.55 1.64 -20.21
C LYS A 40 -11.71 0.96 -19.13
N GLY A 41 -11.65 1.55 -17.94
CA GLY A 41 -10.92 1.00 -16.80
C GLY A 41 -10.18 2.07 -16.01
N LEU A 42 -9.26 1.60 -15.18
CA LEU A 42 -8.39 2.40 -14.34
C LEU A 42 -7.01 2.51 -14.97
N LYS A 43 -6.41 3.70 -14.92
CA LYS A 43 -5.01 3.94 -15.26
C LYS A 43 -4.19 3.88 -13.98
N TYR A 44 -3.10 3.10 -14.01
CA TYR A 44 -2.16 2.98 -12.90
C TYR A 44 -0.84 3.63 -13.30
N GLU A 45 -0.28 4.44 -12.41
CA GLU A 45 1.03 5.04 -12.59
C GLU A 45 1.86 4.80 -11.33
N VAL A 46 3.07 4.23 -11.51
CA VAL A 46 3.96 3.89 -10.41
C VAL A 46 5.16 4.84 -10.44
N VAL A 47 5.28 5.65 -9.39
CA VAL A 47 6.45 6.48 -9.15
C VAL A 47 7.30 5.78 -8.10
N LYS A 48 8.46 5.27 -8.53
CA LYS A 48 9.45 4.71 -7.62
C LYS A 48 10.16 5.86 -6.93
N LYS A 49 10.26 5.84 -5.60
CA LYS A 49 11.17 6.75 -4.90
C LYS A 49 12.57 6.52 -5.47
N ALA A 50 13.25 7.59 -5.88
CA ALA A 50 14.66 7.50 -6.22
C ALA A 50 15.36 6.88 -5.01
N ALA A 51 16.05 5.76 -5.23
CA ALA A 51 16.87 5.17 -4.19
C ALA A 51 17.85 6.26 -3.76
N ASP A 52 17.72 6.76 -2.54
CA ASP A 52 18.81 7.44 -1.88
C ASP A 52 19.95 6.39 -1.89
N PRO A 53 21.06 6.57 -2.62
CA PRO A 53 22.09 5.53 -2.73
C PRO A 53 22.83 5.27 -1.40
N SER A 54 22.38 5.86 -0.29
CA SER A 54 22.93 5.66 1.03
C SER A 54 22.02 4.73 1.81
N GLY A 55 22.34 3.44 1.80
CA GLY A 55 21.91 2.49 2.82
C GLY A 55 22.53 2.86 4.18
N THR A 56 22.12 3.99 4.75
CA THR A 56 22.47 4.37 6.11
C THR A 56 21.20 4.73 6.85
N ILE A 57 20.88 3.89 7.82
CA ILE A 57 19.94 4.19 8.89
C ILE A 57 20.48 5.44 9.60
N LEU A 58 19.92 6.61 9.32
CA LEU A 58 20.00 7.71 10.28
C LEU A 58 19.02 7.36 11.39
N VAL A 59 19.53 6.78 12.47
CA VAL A 59 18.86 6.81 13.77
C VAL A 59 18.97 8.26 14.23
N PRO A 60 17.94 9.10 14.18
CA PRO A 60 17.95 10.31 15.00
C PRO A 60 18.02 9.84 16.46
N ALA A 61 18.97 10.39 17.20
CA ALA A 61 19.19 10.08 18.61
C ALA A 61 17.87 10.03 19.39
N PRO A 62 17.71 9.12 20.37
CA PRO A 62 16.48 9.04 21.14
C PRO A 62 16.31 10.32 21.96
N GLU A 63 15.40 11.19 21.53
CA GLU A 63 14.89 12.27 22.38
C GLU A 63 14.00 11.65 23.48
N PRO A 64 14.18 12.01 24.76
CA PRO A 64 13.48 11.36 25.85
C PRO A 64 12.02 11.82 25.97
N LEU A 65 11.13 10.83 25.93
CA LEU A 65 9.83 10.71 26.64
C LEU A 65 8.81 11.85 26.50
N ALA A 66 7.74 11.54 25.77
CA ALA A 66 6.38 11.72 26.26
C ALA A 66 5.51 10.59 25.69
N CYS A 67 4.95 9.76 26.56
CA CYS A 67 3.81 8.90 26.21
C CYS A 67 2.55 9.77 26.23
N PRO A 68 1.73 9.75 25.16
CA PRO A 68 0.30 9.87 25.32
C PRO A 68 -0.33 8.48 25.13
N ASP A 69 -0.95 8.03 26.20
CA ASP A 69 -2.03 7.05 26.30
C ASP A 69 -3.14 7.32 25.26
N GLU A 70 -2.90 6.95 24.01
CA GLU A 70 -3.96 6.89 22.98
C GLU A 70 -4.42 5.44 22.81
N GLU A 71 -5.42 5.08 23.61
CA GLU A 71 -6.28 3.92 23.39
C GLU A 71 -7.07 4.15 22.09
N SER A 72 -6.54 3.68 20.97
CA SER A 72 -7.25 3.61 19.69
C SER A 72 -7.53 2.16 19.33
N ASP A 73 -8.64 1.65 19.83
CA ASP A 73 -9.31 0.47 19.31
C ASP A 73 -9.77 0.76 17.87
N ASP A 74 -9.10 0.20 16.86
CA ASP A 74 -9.75 -0.17 15.60
C ASP A 74 -8.90 -1.14 14.75
N SER A 75 -9.11 -2.42 15.02
CA SER A 75 -9.19 -3.51 14.04
C SER A 75 -8.04 -3.65 13.01
N VAL A 76 -7.06 -4.47 13.37
CA VAL A 76 -6.20 -5.25 12.47
C VAL A 76 -6.91 -5.68 11.17
N MET A 77 -6.49 -5.13 10.04
CA MET A 77 -6.71 -5.75 8.70
C MET A 77 -5.51 -6.62 8.29
N VAL A 78 -4.70 -7.06 9.27
CA VAL A 78 -3.59 -8.02 9.10
C VAL A 78 -4.10 -9.45 8.85
N THR A 79 -5.40 -9.72 9.00
CA THR A 79 -5.99 -11.06 8.93
C THR A 79 -6.55 -11.47 7.58
N SER A 80 -5.76 -11.41 6.49
CA SER A 80 -6.10 -12.18 5.26
C SER A 80 -4.97 -12.52 4.28
N LEU A 81 -3.73 -12.04 4.46
CA LEU A 81 -2.62 -12.41 3.55
C LEU A 81 -2.18 -13.88 3.66
N THR A 82 -2.67 -14.62 4.66
CA THR A 82 -2.34 -16.05 4.86
C THR A 82 -3.29 -17.03 4.16
N LYS A 83 -4.22 -16.59 3.30
CA LYS A 83 -5.21 -17.47 2.68
C LYS A 83 -5.16 -17.60 1.15
N CYS A 84 -4.11 -17.09 0.51
CA CYS A 84 -3.89 -17.30 -0.94
C CYS A 84 -2.94 -18.47 -1.26
N LEU A 85 -2.58 -19.29 -0.27
CA LEU A 85 -1.95 -20.60 -0.47
C LEU A 85 -2.96 -21.67 -0.05
N GLY A 86 -3.85 -21.99 -0.99
CA GLY A 86 -4.85 -23.05 -0.92
C GLY A 86 -5.34 -23.34 -2.32
#